data_AF-A0A101GTG9-F1
#
_entry.id   AF-A0A101GTG9-F1
#
_cell.length_a   1.000
_cell.length_b   1.000
_cell.length_c   1.000
_cell.angle_alpha   90.00
_cell.angle_beta   90.00
_cell.angle_gamma   90.00
#
_symmetry.space_group_name_H-M   'P 1'
#
loop_
_entity.id
_entity.type
_entity.pdbx_description
1 polymer ?
#
loop_
_entity_poly.entity_id
_entity_poly.type
_entity_poly.pdbx_seq_one_letter_code
_entity_poly.pdbx_strand_id
1 'polypeptide(L)'
;MAQVDVLGEFFFSRVVGMPIIDAEGKKVGRIKDMAIRWDSICPRVTGIKYAKGVQSHIDINQIESWDESGLKLKSKFSAENLTLLKNDEIYVSKWLMDKQVIDLKGSKLVRVNDIKISWVKHGETVDIILVSFDIGLRGLLRRVGMEFIAKEKESNF
;
A
#
# COMPACT_ATOMS: atom_id res chain seq x y z
N MET A 1 25.23 7.97 -4.01
CA MET A 1 23.83 7.66 -3.68
C MET A 1 23.22 7.16 -4.97
N ALA A 2 22.79 5.89 -5.03
CA ALA A 2 22.12 5.42 -6.24
C ALA A 2 20.80 6.17 -6.41
N GLN A 3 20.51 6.56 -7.64
CA GLN A 3 19.34 7.34 -7.99
C GLN A 3 18.09 6.50 -7.69
N VAL A 4 17.17 7.09 -6.91
CA VAL A 4 15.85 6.50 -6.64
C VAL A 4 14.86 7.21 -7.54
N ASP A 5 14.24 6.46 -8.44
CA ASP A 5 13.22 6.98 -9.33
C ASP A 5 11.83 6.62 -8.78
N VAL A 6 11.00 7.64 -8.55
CA VAL A 6 9.60 7.44 -8.14
C VAL A 6 8.79 7.09 -9.38
N LEU A 7 8.22 5.89 -9.42
CA LEU A 7 7.39 5.45 -10.56
C LEU A 7 5.91 5.75 -10.34
N GLY A 8 5.47 5.89 -9.08
CA GLY A 8 4.10 6.27 -8.77
C GLY A 8 3.85 6.50 -7.28
N GLU A 9 2.83 7.30 -6.98
CA GLU A 9 2.31 7.48 -5.62
C GLU A 9 0.82 7.14 -5.58
N PHE A 10 0.43 6.39 -4.56
CA PHE A 10 -0.94 5.95 -4.38
C PHE A 10 -1.39 6.10 -2.93
N PHE A 11 -2.69 6.13 -2.73
CA PHE A 11 -3.27 5.99 -1.40
C PHE A 11 -3.65 4.52 -1.15
N PHE A 12 -3.33 4.00 0.02
CA PHE A 12 -3.64 2.63 0.43
C PHE A 12 -5.12 2.29 0.19
N SER A 13 -6.03 3.19 0.56
CA SER A 13 -7.47 2.97 0.36
C SER A 13 -7.88 2.83 -1.11
N ARG A 14 -7.16 3.46 -2.05
CA ARG A 14 -7.45 3.39 -3.49
C ARG A 14 -6.93 2.12 -4.12
N VAL A 15 -5.81 1.61 -3.61
CA VAL A 15 -5.17 0.42 -4.16
C VAL A 15 -5.79 -0.87 -3.67
N VAL A 16 -6.30 -0.86 -2.44
CA VAL A 16 -7.05 -2.00 -1.91
C VAL A 16 -8.27 -2.26 -2.79
N GLY A 17 -8.35 -3.49 -3.32
CA GLY A 17 -9.40 -3.91 -4.25
C GLY A 17 -8.97 -3.94 -5.72
N MET A 18 -7.84 -3.34 -6.10
CA MET A 18 -7.28 -3.45 -7.45
C MET A 18 -6.93 -4.92 -7.78
N PRO A 19 -7.07 -5.34 -9.04
CA PRO A 19 -6.77 -6.71 -9.43
C PRO A 19 -5.26 -7.00 -9.40
N ILE A 20 -4.93 -8.26 -9.14
CA ILE A 20 -3.58 -8.79 -9.28
C ILE A 20 -3.59 -9.78 -10.45
N ILE A 21 -2.73 -9.57 -11.43
CA ILE A 21 -2.64 -10.34 -12.67
C ILE A 21 -1.23 -10.95 -12.75
N ASP A 22 -1.14 -12.22 -13.12
CA ASP A 22 0.16 -12.88 -13.32
C ASP A 22 0.72 -12.69 -14.74
N ALA A 23 1.92 -13.21 -14.98
CA ALA A 23 2.59 -13.08 -16.28
C ALA A 23 1.84 -13.76 -17.45
N GLU A 24 0.91 -14.68 -17.19
CA GLU A 24 0.06 -15.31 -18.22
C GLU A 24 -1.24 -14.53 -18.46
N GLY A 25 -1.42 -13.38 -17.81
CA GLY A 25 -2.66 -12.60 -17.87
C GLY A 25 -3.79 -13.17 -17.01
N LYS A 26 -3.52 -14.18 -16.19
CA LYS A 26 -4.52 -14.78 -15.31
C LYS A 26 -4.71 -13.91 -14.07
N LYS A 27 -5.97 -13.67 -13.72
CA LYS A 27 -6.33 -12.96 -12.49
C LYS A 27 -6.10 -13.86 -11.27
N VAL A 28 -5.12 -13.48 -10.45
CA VAL A 28 -4.77 -14.15 -9.18
C VAL A 28 -5.77 -13.80 -8.08
N GLY A 29 -6.16 -12.52 -8.02
CA GLY A 29 -7.01 -12.02 -6.95
C GLY A 29 -7.13 -10.50 -6.96
N ARG A 30 -7.23 -9.91 -5.77
CA ARG A 30 -7.24 -8.46 -5.55
C ARG A 30 -6.35 -8.10 -4.39
N ILE A 31 -5.75 -6.91 -4.40
CA ILE A 31 -5.01 -6.38 -3.26
C ILE A 31 -5.96 -6.30 -2.06
N LYS A 32 -5.65 -7.00 -0.98
CA LYS A 32 -6.41 -7.00 0.27
C LYS A 32 -5.69 -6.23 1.37
N ASP A 33 -4.38 -6.36 1.42
CA ASP A 33 -3.54 -5.73 2.43
C ASP A 33 -2.08 -5.74 1.99
N MET A 34 -1.22 -5.09 2.76
CA MET A 34 0.22 -5.06 2.57
C MET A 34 0.92 -5.48 3.86
N ALA A 35 1.82 -6.44 3.77
CA ALA A 35 2.79 -6.72 4.82
C ALA A 35 3.89 -5.67 4.75
N ILE A 36 4.18 -5.04 5.88
CA ILE A 36 5.24 -4.05 6.00
C ILE A 36 6.22 -4.46 7.10
N ARG A 37 7.46 -4.02 6.93
CA ARG A 37 8.52 -4.13 7.92
C ARG A 37 9.13 -2.76 8.17
N TRP A 38 9.48 -2.50 9.43
CA TRP A 38 10.09 -1.25 9.86
C TRP A 38 11.57 -1.48 10.23
N ASP A 39 12.39 -1.76 9.23
CA ASP A 39 13.82 -2.09 9.38
C ASP A 39 14.75 -0.96 8.90
N SER A 40 14.20 0.22 8.61
CA SER A 40 14.92 1.37 8.05
C SER A 40 14.22 2.68 8.41
N ILE A 41 14.69 3.80 7.86
CA ILE A 41 14.13 5.15 8.09
C ILE A 41 12.64 5.21 7.76
N CYS A 42 12.20 4.50 6.73
CA CYS A 42 10.80 4.38 6.35
C CYS A 42 10.32 2.92 6.40
N PRO A 43 9.03 2.67 6.67
CA PRO A 43 8.45 1.33 6.58
C PRO A 43 8.39 0.89 5.11
N ARG A 44 8.87 -0.32 4.85
CA ARG A 44 8.84 -0.94 3.51
C ARG A 44 7.79 -2.02 3.43
N VAL A 45 7.10 -2.12 2.31
CA VAL A 45 6.23 -3.24 1.99
C VAL A 45 7.08 -4.44 1.61
N THR A 46 6.92 -5.55 2.33
CA THR A 46 7.60 -6.82 2.03
C THR A 46 6.72 -7.76 1.21
N GLY A 47 5.40 -7.55 1.21
CA GLY A 47 4.53 -8.29 0.32
C GLY A 47 3.06 -7.89 0.31
N ILE A 48 2.33 -8.47 -0.65
CA ILE A 48 0.95 -8.14 -0.97
C ILE A 48 0.02 -9.29 -0.60
N LYS A 49 -0.93 -9.02 0.28
CA LYS A 49 -1.97 -9.98 0.63
C LYS A 49 -3.04 -9.98 -0.46
N TYR A 50 -3.31 -11.15 -1.04
CA TYR A 50 -4.26 -11.28 -2.16
C TYR A 50 -5.62 -11.89 -1.76
N ALA A 51 -5.70 -12.56 -0.59
CA ALA A 51 -6.88 -13.29 -0.14
C ALA A 51 -7.16 -13.14 1.37
N LYS A 52 -8.43 -13.33 1.76
CA LYS A 52 -8.85 -13.44 3.17
C LYS A 52 -8.61 -14.87 3.67
N GLY A 53 -8.35 -15.02 4.98
CA GLY A 53 -8.14 -16.33 5.61
C GLY A 53 -6.76 -16.97 5.37
N VAL A 54 -6.00 -16.45 4.41
CA VAL A 54 -4.63 -16.87 4.12
C VAL A 54 -3.64 -15.98 4.90
N GLN A 55 -2.72 -16.60 5.65
CA GLN A 55 -1.64 -15.91 6.39
C GLN A 55 -0.33 -15.86 5.60
N SER A 56 -0.43 -15.91 4.28
CA SER A 56 0.67 -15.73 3.35
C SER A 56 0.37 -14.61 2.36
N HIS A 57 1.42 -14.11 1.73
CA HIS A 57 1.38 -12.97 0.84
C HIS A 57 2.35 -13.18 -0.32
N ILE A 58 2.13 -12.44 -1.40
CA ILE A 58 3.03 -12.41 -2.56
C ILE A 58 4.22 -11.54 -2.20
N ASP A 59 5.44 -12.05 -2.33
CA ASP A 59 6.66 -11.30 -2.06
C ASP A 59 6.77 -10.08 -2.99
N ILE A 60 7.25 -8.94 -2.46
CA ILE A 60 7.41 -7.70 -3.23
C ILE A 60 8.28 -7.89 -4.49
N ASN A 61 9.26 -8.80 -4.44
CA ASN A 61 10.15 -9.06 -5.57
C ASN A 61 9.44 -9.73 -6.75
N GLN A 62 8.26 -10.32 -6.54
CA GLN A 62 7.44 -10.90 -7.61
C GLN A 62 6.67 -9.86 -8.41
N ILE A 63 6.67 -8.58 -8.01
CA ILE A 63 5.90 -7.55 -8.69
C ILE A 63 6.71 -6.92 -9.80
N GLU A 64 6.16 -6.91 -11.00
CA GLU A 64 6.79 -6.36 -12.20
C GLU A 64 6.43 -4.89 -12.41
N SER A 65 5.14 -4.59 -12.36
CA SER A 65 4.63 -3.25 -12.62
C SER A 65 3.34 -3.00 -11.86
N TRP A 66 3.08 -1.72 -11.63
CA TRP A 66 1.87 -1.24 -11.01
C TRP A 66 1.37 0.02 -11.70
N ASP A 67 0.16 -0.05 -12.24
CA ASP A 67 -0.53 1.04 -12.90
C ASP A 67 -2.00 1.11 -12.46
N GLU A 68 -2.79 1.98 -13.09
CA GLU A 68 -4.23 2.15 -12.80
C GLU A 68 -5.07 0.89 -13.06
N SER A 69 -4.60 -0.03 -13.91
CA SER A 69 -5.30 -1.28 -14.22
C SER A 69 -5.15 -2.34 -13.14
N GLY A 70 -4.07 -2.26 -12.34
CA GLY A 70 -3.78 -3.26 -11.32
C GLY A 70 -2.29 -3.52 -11.14
N LEU A 71 -2.02 -4.58 -10.40
CA LEU A 71 -0.68 -5.04 -10.05
C LEU A 71 -0.33 -6.27 -10.89
N LYS A 72 0.81 -6.24 -11.57
CA LYS A 72 1.27 -7.34 -12.44
C LYS A 72 2.45 -8.06 -11.82
N LEU A 73 2.42 -9.40 -11.87
CA LEU A 73 3.51 -10.24 -11.39
C LEU A 73 4.48 -10.59 -12.51
N LYS A 74 5.77 -10.72 -12.16
CA LYS A 74 6.86 -11.12 -13.06
C LYS A 74 6.72 -12.55 -13.59
N SER A 75 6.02 -13.40 -12.84
CA SER A 75 5.93 -14.83 -13.11
C SER A 75 4.50 -15.34 -12.96
N LYS A 76 4.26 -16.57 -13.43
CA LYS A 76 3.02 -17.30 -13.20
C LYS A 76 2.78 -17.47 -11.70
N PHE A 77 1.56 -17.20 -11.25
CA PHE A 77 1.24 -17.35 -9.84
C PHE A 77 1.23 -18.82 -9.41
N SER A 78 2.00 -19.13 -8.37
CA SER A 78 1.96 -20.41 -7.65
C SER A 78 1.80 -20.16 -6.16
N ALA A 79 0.91 -20.92 -5.51
CA ALA A 79 0.71 -20.83 -4.06
C ALA A 79 1.96 -21.26 -3.26
N GLU A 80 2.85 -22.03 -3.88
CA GLU A 80 4.13 -22.46 -3.29
C GLU A 80 5.12 -21.29 -3.14
N ASN A 81 4.97 -20.24 -3.96
CA ASN A 81 5.83 -19.05 -3.94
C ASN A 81 5.34 -17.98 -2.95
N LEU A 82 4.37 -18.31 -2.10
CA LEU A 82 3.83 -17.38 -1.10
C LEU A 82 4.70 -17.37 0.16
N THR A 83 4.96 -16.17 0.67
CA THR A 83 5.71 -15.96 1.90
C THR A 83 4.75 -15.83 3.08
N LEU A 84 5.07 -16.49 4.20
CA LEU A 84 4.33 -16.31 5.44
C LEU A 84 4.66 -14.96 6.08
N LEU A 85 3.71 -14.36 6.79
CA LEU A 85 3.99 -13.15 7.57
C LEU A 85 5.05 -13.45 8.65
N LYS A 86 6.14 -12.69 8.65
CA LYS A 86 7.23 -12.83 9.64
C LYS A 86 6.90 -12.10 10.94
N ASN A 87 7.63 -12.40 12.01
CA ASN A 87 7.39 -11.83 13.35
C ASN A 87 7.69 -10.31 13.43
N ASP A 88 8.56 -9.81 12.57
CA ASP A 88 8.94 -8.40 12.43
C ASP A 88 8.07 -7.66 11.39
N GLU A 89 7.06 -8.33 10.84
CA GLU A 89 6.15 -7.79 9.85
C GLU A 89 4.74 -7.58 10.43
N ILE A 90 4.08 -6.52 9.96
CA ILE A 90 2.69 -6.22 10.28
C ILE A 90 1.88 -5.96 9.03
N TYR A 91 0.59 -6.25 9.08
CA TYR A 91 -0.35 -5.84 8.04
C TYR A 91 -0.84 -4.40 8.26
N VAL A 92 -0.78 -3.59 7.20
CA VAL A 92 -1.14 -2.16 7.21
C VAL A 92 -2.57 -1.95 7.71
N SER A 93 -3.55 -2.67 7.16
CA SER A 93 -4.95 -2.43 7.50
C SER A 93 -5.27 -2.68 8.98
N LYS A 94 -4.63 -3.69 9.59
CA LYS A 94 -4.88 -4.07 10.98
C LYS A 94 -4.17 -3.14 11.97
N TRP A 95 -2.95 -2.72 11.62
CA TRP A 95 -2.03 -2.11 12.58
C TRP A 95 -1.78 -0.62 12.37
N LEU A 96 -2.07 -0.05 11.21
CA LEU A 96 -1.86 1.37 10.94
C LEU A 96 -3.16 2.12 10.66
N MET A 97 -4.03 1.54 9.85
CA MET A 97 -5.32 2.17 9.52
C MET A 97 -6.17 2.31 10.79
N ASP A 98 -6.90 3.43 10.88
CA ASP A 98 -7.81 3.72 11.98
C ASP A 98 -7.16 3.80 13.37
N LYS A 99 -5.82 3.79 13.43
CA LYS A 99 -5.08 3.95 14.68
C LYS A 99 -4.92 5.40 15.04
N GLN A 100 -4.78 5.62 16.34
CA GLN A 100 -4.46 6.90 16.92
C GLN A 100 -2.94 7.06 17.00
N VAL A 101 -2.43 8.15 16.46
CA VAL A 101 -1.01 8.52 16.48
C VAL A 101 -0.87 9.92 17.07
N ILE A 102 0.28 10.22 17.63
CA ILE A 102 0.58 11.55 18.16
C ILE A 102 1.14 12.39 17.02
N ASP A 103 0.61 13.61 16.83
CA ASP A 103 1.16 14.57 15.87
C ASP A 103 2.63 14.88 16.19
N LEU A 104 3.40 15.30 15.19
CA LEU A 104 4.83 15.62 15.34
C LEU A 104 5.09 16.69 16.41
N LYS A 105 4.12 17.58 16.67
CA LYS A 105 4.19 18.58 17.74
C LYS A 105 3.95 18.00 19.15
N GLY A 106 3.63 16.72 19.28
CA GLY A 106 3.39 16.04 20.55
C GLY A 106 2.09 16.41 21.26
N SER A 107 1.33 17.38 20.73
CA SER A 107 0.24 18.03 21.46
C SER A 107 -1.15 17.43 21.19
N LYS A 108 -1.29 16.60 20.15
CA LYS A 108 -2.59 16.09 19.71
C LYS A 108 -2.52 14.64 19.27
N LEU A 109 -3.51 13.87 19.70
CA LEU A 109 -3.80 12.54 19.18
C LEU A 109 -4.67 12.67 17.92
N VAL A 110 -4.20 12.12 16.81
CA VAL A 110 -4.88 12.16 15.50
C VAL A 110 -5.11 10.75 14.99
N ARG A 111 -6.15 10.56 14.17
CA ARG A 111 -6.47 9.24 13.59
C ARG A 111 -5.88 9.14 12.19
N VAL A 112 -5.23 8.02 11.90
CA VAL A 112 -4.78 7.68 10.54
C VAL A 112 -5.99 7.22 9.73
N ASN A 113 -6.41 8.04 8.77
CA ASN A 113 -7.54 7.74 7.88
C ASN A 113 -7.09 7.01 6.63
N ASP A 114 -5.89 7.32 6.13
CA ASP A 114 -5.32 6.70 4.94
C ASP A 114 -3.80 6.81 4.97
N ILE A 115 -3.12 6.13 4.05
CA ILE A 115 -1.66 6.11 3.99
C ILE A 115 -1.24 6.31 2.54
N LYS A 116 -0.37 7.28 2.31
CA LYS A 116 0.30 7.45 1.04
C LYS A 116 1.46 6.47 0.95
N ILE A 117 1.48 5.71 -0.13
CA ILE A 117 2.55 4.80 -0.50
C ILE A 117 3.22 5.28 -1.78
N SER A 118 4.51 5.03 -1.91
CA SER A 118 5.29 5.33 -3.11
C SER A 118 5.90 4.06 -3.64
N TRP A 119 5.69 3.80 -4.92
CA TRP A 119 6.41 2.79 -5.68
C TRP A 119 7.67 3.44 -6.23
N VAL A 120 8.81 2.89 -5.87
CA VAL A 120 10.12 3.42 -6.23
C VAL A 120 10.98 2.35 -6.90
N LYS A 121 11.87 2.79 -7.78
CA LYS A 121 12.89 1.96 -8.41
C LYS A 121 14.26 2.41 -7.93
N HIS A 122 15.09 1.46 -7.53
CA HIS A 122 16.47 1.70 -7.14
C HIS A 122 17.37 0.70 -7.87
N GLY A 123 18.00 1.15 -8.96
CA GLY A 123 18.70 0.25 -9.88
C GLY A 123 17.73 -0.73 -10.55
N GLU A 124 17.93 -2.03 -10.34
CA GLU A 124 17.07 -3.09 -10.90
C GLU A 124 15.96 -3.56 -9.93
N THR A 125 15.96 -3.07 -8.69
CA THR A 125 14.96 -3.45 -7.68
C THR A 125 13.83 -2.43 -7.62
N VAL A 126 12.63 -2.93 -7.34
CA VAL A 126 11.44 -2.12 -7.06
C VAL A 126 11.05 -2.29 -5.61
N ASP A 127 10.68 -1.19 -4.96
CA ASP A 127 10.23 -1.17 -3.59
C ASP A 127 8.91 -0.38 -3.49
N ILE A 128 8.11 -0.71 -2.49
CA ILE A 128 6.98 0.12 -2.09
C ILE A 128 7.24 0.58 -0.67
N ILE A 129 7.21 1.90 -0.46
CA ILE A 129 7.47 2.52 0.84
C ILE A 129 6.26 3.30 1.31
N LEU A 130 6.04 3.34 2.63
CA LEU A 130 5.04 4.21 3.24
C LEU A 130 5.66 5.59 3.42
N VAL A 131 5.04 6.61 2.83
CA VAL A 131 5.59 7.97 2.78
C VAL A 131 4.94 8.88 3.81
N SER A 132 3.61 8.85 3.93
CA SER A 132 2.90 9.72 4.87
C SER A 132 1.55 9.16 5.29
N PHE A 133 1.08 9.60 6.45
CA PHE A 133 -0.27 9.36 6.93
C PHE A 133 -1.20 10.49 6.51
N ASP A 134 -2.39 10.16 6.01
CA ASP A 134 -3.49 11.11 5.87
C ASP A 134 -4.33 11.08 7.15
N ILE A 135 -4.33 12.20 7.86
CA ILE A 135 -5.09 12.41 9.10
C ILE A 135 -6.30 13.32 8.89
N GLY A 136 -6.59 13.71 7.65
CA GLY A 136 -7.62 14.68 7.28
C GLY A 136 -8.95 14.05 6.89
N LEU A 137 -9.98 14.90 6.76
CA LEU A 137 -11.33 14.48 6.37
C LEU A 137 -11.37 13.88 4.95
N ARG A 138 -10.49 14.30 4.04
CA ARG A 138 -10.43 13.77 2.67
C ARG A 138 -10.10 12.28 2.63
N GLY A 139 -9.13 11.82 3.43
CA GLY A 139 -8.85 10.39 3.57
C GLY A 139 -10.05 9.59 4.09
N LEU A 140 -10.81 10.16 5.02
CA LEU A 140 -12.04 9.55 5.50
C LEU A 140 -13.10 9.48 4.38
N LEU A 141 -13.30 10.56 3.62
CA LEU A 141 -14.24 10.62 2.51
C LEU A 141 -13.90 9.63 1.39
N ARG A 142 -12.61 9.42 1.08
CA ARG A 142 -12.16 8.37 0.14
C ARG A 142 -12.62 6.98 0.56
N ARG A 143 -12.56 6.68 1.86
CA ARG A 143 -12.92 5.37 2.38
C ARG A 143 -14.41 5.07 2.38
N VAL A 144 -15.25 6.10 2.54
CA VAL A 144 -16.71 5.96 2.45
C VAL A 144 -17.26 6.18 1.04
N GLY A 145 -16.39 6.40 0.04
CA GLY A 145 -16.79 6.61 -1.35
C GLY A 145 -17.38 8.00 -1.63
N MET A 146 -17.20 8.96 -0.72
CA MET A 146 -17.75 10.33 -0.81
C MET A 146 -16.70 11.37 -1.19
N GLU A 147 -15.67 10.96 -1.95
CA GLU A 147 -14.59 11.87 -2.36
C GLU A 147 -15.11 13.05 -3.21
N PHE A 148 -16.24 12.90 -3.89
CA PHE A 148 -16.88 13.96 -4.68
C PHE A 148 -17.27 15.20 -3.87
N ILE A 149 -17.57 15.07 -2.57
CA ILE A 149 -17.93 16.20 -1.69
C ILE A 149 -16.71 17.08 -1.38
N ALA A 150 -15.50 16.50 -1.42
CA ALA A 150 -14.28 17.24 -1.15
C ALA A 150 -13.92 18.22 -2.29
N LYS A 151 -14.35 17.96 -3.54
CA LYS A 151 -14.10 18.83 -4.70
C LYS A 151 -14.79 20.20 -4.57
N GLU A 152 -15.94 20.25 -3.91
CA GLU A 152 -16.78 21.47 -3.85
C GLU A 152 -16.20 22.56 -2.94
N LYS A 153 -15.30 22.20 -2.02
CA LYS A 153 -14.66 23.15 -1.09
C LYS A 153 -13.34 23.75 -1.58
N GLU A 154 -12.79 23.30 -2.71
CA GLU A 154 -11.57 23.89 -3.29
C GLU A 154 -11.85 25.05 -4.25
N SER A 155 -13.09 25.25 -4.71
CA SER A 155 -13.43 26.36 -5.62
C SER A 155 -13.76 27.69 -4.93
N ASN A 156 -13.59 27.79 -3.60
CA ASN A 156 -13.92 28.99 -2.82
C ASN A 156 -12.77 29.46 -1.90
N PHE A 157 -11.51 29.25 -2.29
CA PHE A 157 -10.35 29.90 -1.66
C PHE A 157 -9.40 30.47 -2.71
#